data_AF-A0A1S4B5D7-F1
#
_entry.id   AF-A0A1S4B5D7-F1
#
_cell.length_a   1.000
_cell.length_b   1.000
_cell.length_c   1.000
_cell.angle_alpha   90.00
_cell.angle_beta   90.00
_cell.angle_gamma   90.00
#
_symmetry.space_group_name_H-M   'P 1'
#
loop_
_entity.id
_entity.type
_entity.pdbx_description
1 polymer ?
#
loop_
_entity_poly.entity_id
_entity_poly.type
_entity_poly.pdbx_seq_one_letter_code
_entity_poly.pdbx_strand_id
1 'polypeptide(L)'
;MLRRRITSILSTSLQNGQIYNKPIKISQTIFTSSQKIQSLEFSQHPISSIAPNGSLGRRFQHYQGMRRAYSLLSLNDLQDNKGARKQKTRKGRGIGSGKGKTAGRGHKGQKARGTHKFGFEGGQTPLRRRLPKRGFKNPFSLTFQPVGLGKIAKLINAGKIDSSELITMKTLKDSAAIGKQIGDGVRLMGRGAEHIQWPIHLEVMFSRDFYNIAF
;
A
#
# COMPACT_ATOMS: atom_id res chain seq x y z
N MET A 1 2.03 -32.68 -26.47
CA MET A 1 1.38 -31.88 -27.54
C MET A 1 -0.09 -31.74 -27.15
N LEU A 2 -0.47 -30.58 -26.60
CA LEU A 2 -1.78 -30.35 -26.00
C LEU A 2 -2.77 -29.68 -26.98
N ARG A 3 -4.04 -29.92 -26.67
CA ARG A 3 -5.26 -29.88 -27.47
C ARG A 3 -5.80 -28.48 -27.83
N ARG A 4 -6.42 -28.47 -29.02
CA ARG A 4 -7.76 -27.93 -29.40
C ARG A 4 -7.99 -26.40 -29.39
N ARG A 5 -8.25 -25.90 -30.62
CA ARG A 5 -8.86 -24.61 -30.99
C ARG A 5 -10.41 -24.69 -30.97
N ILE A 6 -11.03 -23.51 -31.15
CA ILE A 6 -12.45 -23.13 -31.36
C ILE A 6 -13.06 -22.56 -30.07
N THR A 7 -13.59 -21.34 -29.96
CA THR A 7 -14.68 -20.58 -30.66
C THR A 7 -14.30 -19.07 -30.73
N SER A 8 -14.67 -18.16 -31.66
CA SER A 8 -15.88 -17.80 -32.44
C SER A 8 -16.75 -16.68 -31.80
N ILE A 9 -16.65 -15.47 -32.41
CA ILE A 9 -17.72 -14.48 -32.74
C ILE A 9 -18.35 -13.62 -31.61
N LEU A 10 -18.33 -12.30 -31.83
CA LEU A 10 -19.42 -11.29 -31.70
C LEU A 10 -19.03 -9.96 -31.03
N SER A 11 -19.22 -8.94 -31.85
CA SER A 11 -19.31 -7.50 -31.62
C SER A 11 -20.34 -7.09 -30.56
N THR A 12 -20.05 -6.03 -29.81
CA THR A 12 -21.06 -5.02 -29.44
C THR A 12 -20.43 -3.65 -29.21
N SER A 13 -21.22 -2.65 -29.61
CA SER A 13 -21.00 -1.22 -29.74
C SER A 13 -20.84 -0.46 -28.43
N LEU A 14 -19.98 0.57 -28.45
CA LEU A 14 -19.87 1.61 -27.44
C LEU A 14 -21.12 2.50 -27.44
N GLN A 15 -21.81 2.59 -26.30
CA GLN A 15 -22.77 3.67 -26.02
C GLN A 15 -22.05 4.81 -25.29
N ASN A 16 -22.22 6.01 -25.85
CA ASN A 16 -21.82 7.29 -25.28
C ASN A 16 -22.57 7.56 -23.96
N GLY A 17 -21.82 7.85 -22.89
CA GLY A 17 -22.35 8.41 -21.65
C GLY A 17 -21.77 9.81 -21.42
N GLN A 18 -22.62 10.83 -21.52
CA GLN A 18 -22.27 12.23 -21.29
C GLN A 18 -21.96 12.49 -19.81
N ILE A 19 -20.86 13.20 -19.53
CA ILE A 19 -20.61 13.81 -18.22
C ILE A 19 -20.78 15.33 -18.38
N TYR A 20 -21.81 15.83 -17.73
CA TYR A 20 -22.14 17.24 -17.58
C TYR A 20 -21.11 17.93 -16.67
N ASN A 21 -20.41 18.94 -17.19
CA ASN A 21 -19.60 19.84 -16.37
C ASN A 21 -20.44 21.06 -15.97
N LYS A 22 -20.67 21.23 -14.67
CA LYS A 22 -21.34 22.39 -14.08
C LYS A 22 -20.29 23.50 -13.82
N PRO A 23 -20.49 24.75 -14.27
CA PRO A 23 -19.51 25.81 -14.06
C PRO A 23 -19.62 26.41 -12.66
N ILE A 24 -18.49 26.51 -11.95
CA ILE A 24 -18.37 27.24 -10.69
C ILE A 24 -18.05 28.71 -11.04
N LYS A 25 -18.96 29.64 -10.69
CA LYS A 25 -18.72 31.08 -10.75
C LYS A 25 -18.09 31.53 -9.43
N ILE A 26 -16.95 32.23 -9.49
CA ILE A 26 -16.42 33.01 -8.36
C ILE A 26 -16.28 34.45 -8.86
N SER A 27 -16.94 35.34 -8.13
CA SER A 27 -17.12 36.76 -8.39
C SER A 27 -15.85 37.58 -8.14
N GLN A 28 -15.72 38.63 -8.92
CA GLN A 28 -14.67 39.64 -8.90
C GLN A 28 -14.81 40.54 -7.66
N THR A 29 -13.69 40.93 -7.05
CA THR A 29 -13.50 42.30 -6.55
C THR A 29 -12.08 42.76 -6.86
N ILE A 30 -12.01 43.92 -7.50
CA ILE A 30 -10.83 44.62 -7.96
C ILE A 30 -10.42 45.59 -6.86
N PHE A 31 -9.13 45.67 -6.51
CA PHE A 31 -8.51 46.95 -6.18
C PHE A 31 -7.03 46.95 -6.58
N THR A 32 -6.63 48.09 -7.10
CA THR A 32 -5.49 48.39 -7.95
C THR A 32 -4.22 48.70 -7.16
N SER A 33 -3.06 48.34 -7.70
CA SER A 33 -1.94 49.28 -7.80
C SER A 33 -0.95 48.81 -8.86
N SER A 34 -0.72 49.72 -9.80
CA SER A 34 0.22 49.66 -10.91
C SER A 34 1.64 49.47 -10.40
N GLN A 35 2.37 48.46 -10.89
CA GLN A 35 3.81 48.56 -11.14
C GLN A 35 4.22 47.74 -12.38
N LYS A 36 5.18 48.33 -13.08
CA LYS A 36 5.58 48.15 -14.48
C LYS A 36 6.31 46.81 -14.68
N ILE A 37 5.85 46.00 -15.63
CA ILE A 37 6.56 44.79 -16.09
C ILE A 37 7.68 45.22 -17.02
N GLN A 38 8.92 44.94 -16.65
CA GLN A 38 10.09 45.08 -17.53
C GLN A 38 10.28 43.75 -18.26
N SER A 39 10.21 43.79 -19.59
CA SER A 39 10.44 42.68 -20.50
C SER A 39 11.89 42.18 -20.38
N LEU A 40 12.07 40.91 -20.01
CA LEU A 40 13.35 40.23 -20.17
C LEU A 40 13.44 39.67 -21.59
N GLU A 41 14.30 40.33 -22.35
CA GLU A 41 14.73 40.05 -23.71
C GLU A 41 15.11 38.58 -23.95
N PHE A 42 14.64 38.07 -25.07
CA PHE A 42 14.96 36.76 -25.63
C PHE A 42 16.37 36.85 -26.26
N SER A 43 17.43 36.43 -25.56
CA SER A 43 18.74 36.35 -26.21
C SER A 43 18.77 35.13 -27.13
N GLN A 44 18.66 35.37 -28.43
CA GLN A 44 18.99 34.36 -29.44
C GLN A 44 20.48 34.03 -29.35
N HIS A 45 20.83 32.78 -29.07
CA HIS A 45 22.20 32.31 -29.25
C HIS A 45 22.45 32.00 -30.74
N PRO A 46 23.53 32.53 -31.33
CA PRO A 46 23.79 32.39 -32.76
C PRO A 46 24.17 30.95 -33.14
N ILE A 47 23.70 30.61 -34.33
CA ILE A 47 24.06 29.45 -35.12
C ILE A 47 25.56 29.51 -35.49
N SER A 48 26.18 28.33 -35.49
CA SER A 48 27.41 27.93 -36.19
C SER A 48 28.77 28.48 -35.73
N SER A 49 29.61 27.58 -35.22
CA SER A 49 31.05 27.59 -35.48
C SER A 49 31.45 26.24 -36.09
N ILE A 50 31.78 26.25 -37.39
CA ILE A 50 32.49 25.15 -38.04
C ILE A 50 33.84 24.97 -37.33
N ALA A 51 34.11 23.77 -36.82
CA ALA A 51 35.47 23.40 -36.42
C ALA A 51 36.22 22.90 -37.66
N PRO A 52 37.42 23.43 -37.97
CA PRO A 52 38.32 22.74 -38.88
C PRO A 52 38.93 21.57 -38.12
N ASN A 53 39.10 20.46 -38.82
CA ASN A 53 39.89 19.27 -38.45
C ASN A 53 39.11 18.14 -37.77
N GLY A 54 39.19 16.99 -38.43
CA GLY A 54 38.35 15.82 -38.27
C GLY A 54 38.46 15.08 -36.95
N SER A 55 37.31 14.64 -36.44
CA SER A 55 37.03 13.24 -36.11
C SER A 55 35.52 13.07 -35.88
N LEU A 56 34.90 12.14 -36.61
CA LEU A 56 33.47 11.83 -36.51
C LEU A 56 33.18 11.02 -35.24
N GLY A 57 33.15 11.70 -34.08
CA GLY A 57 32.54 11.16 -32.87
C GLY A 57 31.06 11.51 -32.84
N ARG A 58 30.17 10.62 -33.28
CA ARG A 58 28.71 10.78 -33.08
C ARG A 58 28.42 10.85 -31.58
N ARG A 59 28.36 12.06 -31.01
CA ARG A 59 27.78 12.30 -29.69
C ARG A 59 26.28 12.07 -29.79
N PHE A 60 25.85 10.82 -29.57
CA PHE A 60 24.46 10.52 -29.25
C PHE A 60 24.15 11.18 -27.91
N GLN A 61 23.68 12.43 -27.96
CA GLN A 61 23.01 13.06 -26.83
C GLN A 61 21.73 12.26 -26.57
N HIS A 62 21.79 11.33 -25.62
CA HIS A 62 20.60 10.69 -25.08
C HIS A 62 19.72 11.77 -24.43
N TYR A 63 18.70 12.22 -25.16
CA TYR A 63 17.58 12.98 -24.60
C TYR A 63 16.75 12.07 -23.70
N GLN A 64 17.25 11.81 -22.49
CA GLN A 64 16.45 11.21 -21.42
C GLN A 64 15.61 12.31 -20.79
N GLY A 65 14.41 12.57 -21.32
CA GLY A 65 13.50 13.51 -20.64
C GLY A 65 12.21 13.88 -21.36
N MET A 66 12.17 13.87 -22.69
CA MET A 66 10.93 14.20 -23.41
C MET A 66 10.14 12.92 -23.69
N ARG A 67 9.24 12.55 -22.76
CA ARG A 67 8.19 11.57 -23.07
C ARG A 67 7.36 12.15 -24.22
N ARG A 68 7.30 11.44 -25.35
CA ARG A 68 6.58 11.89 -26.52
C ARG A 68 5.10 12.06 -26.15
N ALA A 69 4.60 13.28 -26.20
CA ALA A 69 3.28 13.67 -25.71
C ALA A 69 2.09 13.11 -26.54
N TYR A 70 2.32 12.16 -27.44
CA TYR A 70 1.35 11.77 -28.48
C TYR A 70 0.98 10.27 -28.49
N SER A 71 1.39 9.48 -27.51
CA SER A 71 0.90 8.10 -27.37
C SER A 71 0.14 7.95 -26.06
N LEU A 72 -1.19 7.92 -26.15
CA LEU A 72 -2.11 7.97 -25.01
C LEU A 72 -1.95 6.83 -24.00
N LEU A 73 -1.35 5.70 -24.39
CA LEU A 73 -0.80 4.70 -23.47
C LEU A 73 0.00 3.66 -24.28
N SER A 74 1.32 3.84 -24.45
CA SER A 74 2.16 2.82 -25.08
C SER A 74 2.70 1.84 -24.04
N LEU A 75 2.87 0.56 -24.41
CA LEU A 75 3.48 -0.43 -23.50
C LEU A 75 4.89 -0.04 -23.05
N ASN A 76 5.60 0.79 -23.83
CA ASN A 76 6.96 1.25 -23.53
C ASN A 76 7.00 2.36 -22.47
N ASP A 77 5.88 3.05 -22.25
CA ASP A 77 5.79 4.17 -21.30
C ASP A 77 5.27 3.74 -19.91
N LEU A 78 4.95 2.45 -19.73
CA LEU A 78 4.51 1.90 -18.46
C LEU A 78 5.67 1.89 -17.46
N GLN A 79 5.57 2.75 -16.45
CA GLN A 79 6.50 2.81 -15.32
C GLN A 79 5.72 2.91 -14.02
N ASP A 80 6.23 2.26 -12.98
CA ASP A 80 5.68 2.39 -11.62
C ASP A 80 5.89 3.80 -11.06
N ASN A 81 5.14 4.12 -10.00
CA ASN A 81 5.25 5.39 -9.28
C ASN A 81 6.70 5.61 -8.81
N LYS A 82 7.15 6.87 -8.86
CA LYS A 82 8.50 7.23 -8.42
C LYS A 82 8.71 6.78 -6.97
N GLY A 83 9.74 5.95 -6.76
CA GLY A 83 10.09 5.42 -5.43
C GLY A 83 9.52 4.04 -5.09
N ALA A 84 8.62 3.49 -5.89
CA ALA A 84 8.07 2.14 -5.66
C ALA A 84 9.15 1.05 -5.74
N ARG A 85 10.13 1.20 -6.65
CA ARG A 85 11.29 0.31 -6.77
C ARG A 85 12.58 0.97 -6.28
N LYS A 86 13.18 0.38 -5.24
CA LYS A 86 14.54 0.73 -4.79
C LYS A 86 15.59 -0.03 -5.60
N GLN A 87 16.64 0.65 -6.02
CA GLN A 87 17.75 0.02 -6.75
C GLN A 87 18.52 -0.94 -5.83
N LYS A 88 18.73 -2.18 -6.29
CA LYS A 88 19.50 -3.18 -5.53
C LYS A 88 20.98 -2.83 -5.56
N THR A 89 21.60 -2.71 -4.39
CA THR A 89 23.05 -2.55 -4.33
C THR A 89 23.75 -3.84 -4.78
N ARG A 90 24.48 -3.77 -5.90
CA ARG A 90 25.32 -4.87 -6.41
C ARG A 90 26.69 -4.80 -5.71
N LYS A 91 26.93 -5.71 -4.78
CA LYS A 91 28.19 -5.77 -4.02
C LYS A 91 29.34 -6.30 -4.90
N GLY A 92 30.58 -5.90 -4.62
CA GLY A 92 31.77 -6.38 -5.35
C GLY A 92 31.88 -5.88 -6.79
N ARG A 93 31.44 -4.65 -7.07
CA ARG A 93 31.44 -4.06 -8.43
C ARG A 93 32.17 -2.71 -8.43
N GLY A 94 33.47 -2.73 -8.13
CA GLY A 94 34.33 -1.55 -8.17
C GLY A 94 34.24 -0.65 -6.94
N ILE A 95 35.22 0.26 -6.80
CA ILE A 95 35.40 1.11 -5.61
C ILE A 95 34.28 2.16 -5.50
N GLY A 96 33.87 2.77 -6.61
CA GLY A 96 32.81 3.79 -6.64
C GLY A 96 31.44 3.31 -6.17
N SER A 97 31.21 1.99 -6.07
CA SER A 97 29.97 1.41 -5.53
C SER A 97 29.86 1.48 -4.00
N GLY A 98 30.92 1.87 -3.29
CA GLY A 98 31.00 1.91 -1.81
C GLY A 98 31.08 0.52 -1.14
N LYS A 99 30.70 -0.55 -1.84
CA LYS A 99 30.76 -1.95 -1.36
C LYS A 99 31.60 -2.83 -2.30
N GLY A 100 32.68 -2.26 -2.86
CA GLY A 100 33.59 -2.93 -3.79
C GLY A 100 34.46 -3.99 -3.11
N LYS A 101 35.54 -3.56 -2.45
CA LYS A 101 36.64 -4.43 -1.98
C LYS A 101 36.20 -5.58 -1.07
N THR A 102 35.30 -5.34 -0.12
CA THR A 102 34.91 -6.34 0.91
C THR A 102 33.46 -6.80 0.81
N ALA A 103 32.70 -6.30 -0.17
CA ALA A 103 31.25 -6.51 -0.26
C ALA A 103 30.47 -6.17 1.03
N GLY A 104 31.05 -5.36 1.93
CA GLY A 104 30.49 -5.04 3.25
C GLY A 104 30.61 -6.14 4.30
N ARG A 105 31.47 -7.16 4.08
CA ARG A 105 31.71 -8.23 5.06
C ARG A 105 32.88 -7.96 6.02
N GLY A 106 33.64 -6.88 5.80
CA GLY A 106 34.86 -6.56 6.55
C GLY A 106 36.10 -7.30 6.03
N HIS A 107 37.15 -7.37 6.85
CA HIS A 107 38.42 -8.02 6.53
C HIS A 107 38.47 -9.47 7.04
N LYS A 108 39.67 -10.03 7.28
CA LYS A 108 39.96 -11.47 7.49
C LYS A 108 39.38 -12.09 8.78
N GLY A 109 38.07 -12.01 9.01
CA GLY A 109 37.36 -12.64 10.14
C GLY A 109 36.42 -13.77 9.71
N GLN A 110 35.88 -14.52 10.69
CA GLN A 110 34.95 -15.63 10.44
C GLN A 110 33.72 -15.18 9.62
N LYS A 111 33.14 -14.00 9.91
CA LYS A 111 31.98 -13.44 9.17
C LYS A 111 32.29 -13.09 7.71
N ALA A 112 33.56 -12.88 7.36
CA ALA A 112 33.98 -12.64 5.98
C ALA A 112 34.17 -13.94 5.18
N ARG A 113 34.61 -15.01 5.85
CA ARG A 113 34.88 -16.32 5.23
C ARG A 113 33.66 -17.23 5.22
N GLY A 114 32.88 -17.25 6.30
CA GLY A 114 31.77 -18.18 6.51
C GLY A 114 30.59 -17.57 7.26
N THR A 115 29.76 -18.43 7.83
CA THR A 115 28.57 -18.08 8.62
C THR A 115 28.73 -18.58 10.06
N HIS A 116 27.85 -18.10 10.94
CA HIS A 116 27.74 -18.52 12.33
C HIS A 116 26.27 -18.83 12.60
N LYS A 117 26.00 -19.70 13.57
CA LYS A 117 24.61 -20.02 13.95
C LYS A 117 23.97 -18.77 14.56
N PHE A 118 22.75 -18.45 14.13
CA PHE A 118 21.96 -17.39 14.76
C PHE A 118 21.74 -17.73 16.24
N GLY A 119 21.98 -16.75 17.13
CA GLY A 119 21.91 -16.94 18.58
C GLY A 119 23.18 -17.50 19.24
N PHE A 120 24.34 -17.47 18.57
CA PHE A 120 25.63 -17.74 19.19
C PHE A 120 26.18 -16.51 19.93
N GLU A 121 26.41 -16.64 21.24
CA GLU A 121 26.87 -15.57 22.14
C GLU A 121 28.38 -15.67 22.46
N GLY A 122 29.20 -16.20 21.54
CA GLY A 122 30.66 -16.21 21.70
C GLY A 122 31.21 -17.27 22.67
N GLY A 123 30.42 -18.29 23.03
CA GLY A 123 30.79 -19.33 23.99
C GLY A 123 30.08 -19.20 25.34
N GLN A 124 29.46 -18.05 25.61
CA GLN A 124 28.58 -17.88 26.77
C GLN A 124 27.32 -18.76 26.65
N THR A 125 26.78 -19.22 27.78
CA THR A 125 25.51 -19.98 27.79
C THR A 125 24.39 -19.11 27.23
N PRO A 126 23.68 -19.48 26.15
CA PRO A 126 22.76 -18.57 25.49
C PRO A 126 21.54 -18.24 26.37
N LEU A 127 20.93 -17.07 26.19
CA LEU A 127 19.79 -16.59 27.00
C LEU A 127 18.66 -17.62 27.14
N ARG A 128 18.34 -18.33 26.04
CA ARG A 128 17.31 -19.39 26.00
C ARG A 128 17.57 -20.58 26.94
N ARG A 129 18.81 -20.73 27.44
CA ARG A 129 19.20 -21.74 28.44
C ARG A 129 19.34 -21.14 29.83
N ARG A 130 19.68 -19.85 29.95
CA ARG A 130 19.80 -19.18 31.25
C ARG A 130 18.44 -18.94 31.91
N LEU A 131 17.45 -18.53 31.12
CA LEU A 131 16.11 -18.29 31.63
C LEU A 131 15.32 -19.60 31.72
N PRO A 132 14.57 -19.84 32.81
CA PRO A 132 13.69 -20.99 32.90
C PRO A 132 12.54 -20.87 31.88
N LYS A 133 12.05 -22.01 31.40
CA LYS A 133 10.80 -22.05 30.62
C LYS A 133 9.64 -21.76 31.57
N ARG A 134 8.74 -20.84 31.20
CA ARG A 134 7.61 -20.42 32.04
C ARG A 134 6.30 -20.89 31.42
N GLY A 135 5.47 -21.55 32.24
CA GLY A 135 4.13 -21.99 31.89
C GLY A 135 4.06 -23.05 30.79
N PHE A 136 2.86 -23.25 30.26
CA PHE A 136 2.58 -24.08 29.10
C PHE A 136 1.57 -23.38 28.19
N LYS A 137 1.53 -23.74 26.91
CA LYS A 137 0.49 -23.27 25.99
C LYS A 137 -0.66 -24.28 26.02
N ASN A 138 -1.86 -23.85 26.45
CA ASN A 138 -3.05 -24.70 26.43
C ASN A 138 -3.48 -24.98 24.96
N PRO A 139 -3.47 -26.25 24.48
CA PRO A 139 -3.90 -26.58 23.13
C PRO A 139 -5.42 -26.54 22.95
N PHE A 140 -6.19 -26.62 24.03
CA PHE A 140 -7.66 -26.60 24.03
C PHE A 140 -8.24 -25.21 24.33
N SER A 141 -7.41 -24.16 24.26
CA SER A 141 -7.86 -22.80 24.51
C SER A 141 -8.74 -22.33 23.37
N LEU A 142 -10.01 -22.03 23.66
CA LEU A 142 -10.91 -21.40 22.71
C LEU A 142 -10.55 -19.92 22.54
N THR A 143 -10.47 -19.49 21.29
CA THR A 143 -10.13 -18.13 20.88
C THR A 143 -11.31 -17.50 20.14
N PHE A 144 -11.99 -16.59 20.83
CA PHE A 144 -13.12 -15.87 20.27
C PHE A 144 -12.68 -14.56 19.63
N GLN A 145 -13.31 -14.22 18.51
CA GLN A 145 -13.08 -12.95 17.84
C GLN A 145 -13.88 -11.83 18.53
N PRO A 146 -13.22 -10.78 19.05
CA PRO A 146 -13.91 -9.68 19.70
C PRO A 146 -14.63 -8.76 18.69
N VAL A 147 -15.86 -8.39 18.99
CA VAL A 147 -16.65 -7.41 18.25
C VAL A 147 -17.13 -6.32 19.19
N GLY A 148 -16.82 -5.07 18.87
CA GLY A 148 -17.29 -3.91 19.63
C GLY A 148 -18.69 -3.47 19.22
N LEU A 149 -19.53 -3.14 20.19
CA LEU A 149 -20.87 -2.58 19.99
C LEU A 149 -20.87 -1.32 19.09
N GLY A 150 -19.90 -0.42 19.26
CA GLY A 150 -19.79 0.77 18.41
C GLY A 150 -19.47 0.45 16.94
N LYS A 151 -18.86 -0.72 16.65
CA LYS A 151 -18.66 -1.17 15.26
C LYS A 151 -19.98 -1.63 14.65
N ILE A 152 -20.81 -2.35 15.42
CA ILE A 152 -22.14 -2.78 15.00
C ILE A 152 -23.02 -1.55 14.74
N ALA A 153 -23.04 -0.58 15.66
CA ALA A 153 -23.79 0.66 15.48
C ALA A 153 -23.43 1.41 14.18
N LYS A 154 -22.14 1.49 13.86
CA LYS A 154 -21.66 2.09 12.60
C LYS A 154 -22.14 1.33 11.36
N LEU A 155 -22.24 0.01 11.42
CA LEU A 155 -22.68 -0.81 10.29
C LEU A 155 -24.19 -0.73 10.08
N ILE A 156 -24.96 -0.62 11.17
CA ILE A 156 -26.40 -0.35 11.11
C ILE A 156 -26.66 1.04 10.51
N ASN A 157 -25.95 2.07 11.00
CA ASN A 157 -26.05 3.42 10.43
C ASN A 157 -25.66 3.49 8.94
N ALA A 158 -24.79 2.58 8.49
CA ALA A 158 -24.41 2.47 7.08
C ALA A 158 -25.40 1.64 6.23
N GLY A 159 -26.48 1.12 6.83
CA GLY A 159 -27.47 0.28 6.17
C GLY A 159 -26.95 -1.10 5.75
N LYS A 160 -25.89 -1.60 6.41
CA LYS A 160 -25.30 -2.93 6.12
C LYS A 160 -25.80 -4.05 7.01
N ILE A 161 -26.41 -3.69 8.14
CA ILE A 161 -27.00 -4.60 9.11
C ILE A 161 -28.36 -4.01 9.46
N ASP A 162 -29.40 -4.83 9.39
CA ASP A 162 -30.74 -4.42 9.79
C ASP A 162 -30.89 -4.62 11.30
N SER A 163 -31.33 -3.56 11.99
CA SER A 163 -31.53 -3.59 13.45
C SER A 163 -32.75 -4.40 13.90
N SER A 164 -33.73 -4.54 13.01
CA SER A 164 -35.00 -5.22 13.30
C SER A 164 -34.89 -6.73 13.28
N GLU A 165 -33.85 -7.28 12.64
CA GLU A 165 -33.61 -8.71 12.52
C GLU A 165 -32.61 -9.22 13.57
N LEU A 166 -32.57 -10.55 13.72
CA LEU A 166 -31.60 -11.21 14.59
C LEU A 166 -30.18 -11.14 13.98
N ILE A 167 -29.29 -10.43 14.67
CA ILE A 167 -27.89 -10.29 14.26
C ILE A 167 -27.11 -11.52 14.72
N THR A 168 -26.99 -12.51 13.84
CA THR A 168 -26.22 -13.75 14.06
C THR A 168 -24.74 -13.61 13.68
N MET A 169 -23.89 -14.56 14.06
CA MET A 169 -22.48 -14.62 13.63
C MET A 169 -22.30 -14.57 12.10
N LYS A 170 -23.25 -15.11 11.34
CA LYS A 170 -23.24 -15.06 9.86
C LYS A 170 -23.42 -13.62 9.37
N THR A 171 -24.42 -12.91 9.89
CA THR A 171 -24.66 -11.50 9.52
C THR A 171 -23.46 -10.61 9.83
N LEU A 172 -22.78 -10.84 10.96
CA LEU A 172 -21.56 -10.12 11.34
C LEU A 172 -20.40 -10.40 10.37
N LYS A 173 -20.31 -11.62 9.82
CA LYS A 173 -19.30 -11.98 8.82
C LYS A 173 -19.60 -11.31 7.48
N ASP A 174 -20.84 -11.41 7.03
CA ASP A 174 -21.27 -10.92 5.72
C ASP A 174 -21.18 -9.37 5.66
N SER A 175 -21.48 -8.69 6.77
CA SER A 175 -21.33 -7.23 6.93
C SER A 175 -19.90 -6.74 7.20
N ALA A 176 -18.91 -7.66 7.26
CA ALA A 176 -17.52 -7.37 7.62
C ALA A 176 -17.33 -6.72 9.02
N ALA A 177 -18.26 -6.98 9.94
CA ALA A 177 -18.11 -6.66 11.36
C ALA A 177 -16.97 -7.48 11.99
N ILE A 178 -16.79 -8.72 11.52
CA ILE A 178 -15.67 -9.60 11.89
C ILE A 178 -14.73 -9.86 10.72
N GLY A 179 -13.58 -10.46 11.02
CA GLY A 179 -12.61 -10.87 10.01
C GLY A 179 -13.11 -12.01 9.13
N LYS A 180 -12.38 -12.30 8.05
CA LYS A 180 -12.76 -13.34 7.08
C LYS A 180 -12.85 -14.73 7.69
N GLN A 181 -11.96 -15.03 8.63
CA GLN A 181 -11.91 -16.30 9.35
C GLN A 181 -12.40 -16.08 10.78
N ILE A 182 -13.41 -16.85 11.15
CA ILE A 182 -13.89 -16.95 12.52
C ILE A 182 -13.11 -18.11 13.15
N GLY A 183 -12.52 -17.87 14.32
CA GLY A 183 -11.93 -18.93 15.15
C GLY A 183 -13.04 -19.76 15.79
N ASP A 184 -13.01 -19.88 17.11
CA ASP A 184 -13.97 -20.72 17.84
C ASP A 184 -15.33 -20.03 18.06
N GLY A 185 -15.44 -18.73 17.73
CA GLY A 185 -16.70 -17.99 17.80
C GLY A 185 -16.50 -16.48 17.89
N VAL A 186 -17.59 -15.77 18.20
CA VAL A 186 -17.61 -14.31 18.37
C VAL A 186 -17.86 -13.94 19.83
N ARG A 187 -17.07 -12.99 20.31
CA ARG A 187 -17.22 -12.38 21.63
C ARG A 187 -17.67 -10.93 21.52
N LEU A 188 -18.77 -10.59 22.17
CA LEU A 188 -19.25 -9.21 22.21
C LEU A 188 -18.49 -8.39 23.26
N MET A 189 -18.16 -7.14 22.91
CA MET A 189 -17.48 -6.19 23.77
C MET A 189 -18.22 -4.85 23.82
N GLY A 190 -18.37 -4.29 25.02
CA GLY A 190 -19.05 -3.00 25.26
C GLY A 190 -18.33 -1.75 24.74
N ARG A 191 -17.30 -1.88 23.88
CA ARG A 191 -16.58 -0.72 23.36
C ARG A 191 -17.48 0.07 22.40
N GLY A 192 -17.82 1.31 22.77
CA GLY A 192 -18.68 2.19 21.99
C GLY A 192 -20.16 1.87 22.09
N ALA A 193 -20.60 1.34 23.24
CA ALA A 193 -22.00 1.06 23.53
C ALA A 193 -22.90 2.31 23.43
N GLU A 194 -22.35 3.49 23.73
CA GLU A 194 -23.08 4.77 23.73
C GLU A 194 -23.62 5.21 22.35
N HIS A 195 -23.15 4.58 21.27
CA HIS A 195 -23.64 4.86 19.92
C HIS A 195 -24.85 4.01 19.52
N ILE A 196 -25.26 3.05 20.36
CA ILE A 196 -26.47 2.26 20.14
C ILE A 196 -27.64 3.03 20.72
N GLN A 197 -28.58 3.41 19.86
CA GLN A 197 -29.77 4.16 20.24
C GLN A 197 -31.05 3.32 20.11
N TRP A 198 -31.00 2.26 19.33
CA TRP A 198 -32.13 1.37 19.01
C TRP A 198 -31.93 -0.01 19.67
N PRO A 199 -33.03 -0.72 19.96
CA PRO A 199 -32.96 -2.10 20.41
C PRO A 199 -32.33 -2.97 19.32
N ILE A 200 -31.45 -3.89 19.73
CA ILE A 200 -30.82 -4.87 18.83
C ILE A 200 -30.89 -6.26 19.44
N HIS A 201 -31.22 -7.25 18.61
CA HIS A 201 -31.22 -8.66 19.00
C HIS A 201 -29.96 -9.33 18.45
N LEU A 202 -29.13 -9.88 19.33
CA LEU A 202 -27.82 -10.43 18.99
C LEU A 202 -27.72 -11.90 19.41
N GLU A 203 -27.28 -12.75 18.48
CA GLU A 203 -26.95 -14.15 18.77
C GLU A 203 -25.44 -14.38 18.55
N VAL A 204 -24.71 -14.46 19.66
CA VAL A 204 -23.26 -14.64 19.70
C VAL A 204 -22.86 -15.62 20.82
N MET A 205 -21.73 -16.29 20.67
CA MET A 205 -21.30 -17.34 21.62
C MET A 205 -20.96 -16.85 23.02
N PHE A 206 -20.40 -15.64 23.17
CA PHE A 206 -20.03 -15.13 24.48
C PHE A 206 -20.22 -13.62 24.55
N SER A 207 -20.99 -13.16 25.55
CA SER A 207 -21.01 -11.76 25.97
C SER A 207 -20.23 -11.60 27.26
N ARG A 208 -19.48 -10.50 27.39
CA ARG A 208 -18.89 -10.14 28.69
C ARG A 208 -19.90 -9.28 29.44
N ASP A 209 -20.36 -9.77 30.58
CA ASP A 209 -21.19 -9.01 31.51
C ASP A 209 -20.34 -7.91 32.16
N PHE A 210 -20.30 -6.74 31.54
CA PHE A 210 -19.81 -5.52 32.19
C PHE A 210 -20.84 -4.40 32.19
N TYR A 211 -22.00 -4.61 31.58
CA TYR A 211 -23.16 -3.73 31.69
C TYR A 211 -24.42 -4.58 31.65
N ASN A 212 -25.27 -4.44 32.67
CA ASN A 212 -26.69 -4.79 32.55
C ASN A 212 -27.27 -3.96 31.40
N ILE A 213 -27.23 -4.49 30.19
CA ILE A 213 -28.04 -4.01 29.08
C ILE A 213 -29.30 -4.87 29.19
N ALA A 214 -30.26 -4.36 29.97
CA ALA A 214 -31.60 -4.90 29.97
C ALA A 214 -32.14 -4.79 28.53
N PHE A 215 -32.59 -5.93 28.00
CA PHE A 215 -33.32 -6.01 26.75
C PHE A 215 -34.72 -5.41 26.90
#